data_AF-A0A7J4DV79-F1
#
_entry.id   AF-A0A7J4DV79-F1
#
_cell.length_a   1.000
_cell.length_b   1.000
_cell.length_c   1.000
_cell.angle_alpha   90.00
_cell.angle_beta   90.00
_cell.angle_gamma   90.00
#
_symmetry.space_group_name_H-M   'P 1'
#
loop_
_entity.id
_entity.type
_entity.pdbx_description
1 polymer ?
#
loop_
_entity_poly.entity_id
_entity_poly.type
_entity_poly.pdbx_seq_one_letter_code
_entity_poly.pdbx_strand_id
1 'polypeptide(L)'
;MNDYQSLKQDYRFTDEEAEILKELQPRMIEIADDFIDQFYDHIWGFGKTAQFLKNKEIIKHHKMKIRVWFIHLFCGKYDLQYFMYLYKVGEIHVKIGLPTHYVNSAFSFVRNFVLESWWVGFYEYEGLGNCAKA
;
A
#
# COMPACT_ATOMS: atom_id res chain seq x y z
N MET A 1 -22.18 11.00 -0.65
CA MET A 1 -21.08 10.06 -0.34
C MET A 1 -21.63 8.70 -0.66
N ASN A 2 -21.11 8.05 -1.70
CA ASN A 2 -21.61 6.75 -2.12
C ASN A 2 -21.41 5.76 -0.97
N ASP A 3 -22.42 4.95 -0.74
CA ASP A 3 -22.46 3.97 0.33
C ASP A 3 -21.22 3.07 0.28
N TYR A 4 -20.32 3.17 1.26
CA TYR A 4 -19.09 2.36 1.27
C TYR A 4 -19.41 0.86 1.34
N GLN A 5 -20.63 0.49 1.78
CA GLN A 5 -21.10 -0.88 1.74
C GLN A 5 -21.35 -1.34 0.30
N SER A 6 -21.92 -0.49 -0.57
CA SER A 6 -22.06 -0.82 -1.99
C SER A 6 -20.70 -1.01 -2.66
N LEU A 7 -19.70 -0.19 -2.28
CA LEU A 7 -18.33 -0.36 -2.76
C LEU A 7 -17.73 -1.70 -2.31
N LYS A 8 -17.89 -2.09 -1.04
CA LYS A 8 -17.45 -3.43 -0.57
C LYS A 8 -18.13 -4.54 -1.38
N GLN A 9 -19.42 -4.41 -1.68
CA GLN A 9 -20.17 -5.40 -2.47
C GLN A 9 -19.66 -5.49 -3.91
N ASP A 10 -19.42 -4.37 -4.59
CA ASP A 10 -18.89 -4.32 -5.95
C ASP A 10 -17.54 -5.06 -6.07
N TYR A 11 -16.71 -4.95 -5.03
CA TYR A 11 -15.41 -5.62 -4.94
C TYR A 11 -15.47 -7.03 -4.34
N ARG A 12 -16.65 -7.51 -3.95
CA ARG A 12 -16.83 -8.78 -3.20
C ARG A 12 -15.97 -8.84 -1.94
N PHE A 13 -15.76 -7.69 -1.30
CA PHE A 13 -14.94 -7.56 -0.11
C PHE A 13 -15.76 -7.94 1.13
N THR A 14 -15.54 -9.14 1.64
CA THR A 14 -16.21 -9.70 2.82
C THR A 14 -15.42 -9.43 4.09
N ASP A 15 -15.95 -9.86 5.24
CA ASP A 15 -15.22 -9.80 6.51
C ASP A 15 -14.08 -10.85 6.56
N GLU A 16 -14.16 -11.91 5.74
CA GLU A 16 -13.07 -12.88 5.57
C GLU A 16 -11.85 -12.23 4.91
N GLU A 17 -12.04 -11.48 3.82
CA GLU A 17 -10.97 -10.71 3.18
C GLU A 17 -10.36 -9.68 4.14
N ALA A 18 -11.18 -9.06 4.99
CA ALA A 18 -10.70 -8.12 6.00
C ALA A 18 -9.79 -8.79 7.03
N GLU A 19 -10.15 -9.99 7.50
CA GLU A 19 -9.34 -10.74 8.46
C GLU A 19 -8.04 -11.26 7.82
N ILE A 20 -8.09 -11.76 6.58
CA ILE A 20 -6.89 -12.15 5.82
C ILE A 20 -5.91 -10.97 5.74
N LEU A 21 -6.39 -9.79 5.35
CA LEU A 21 -5.53 -8.60 5.28
C LEU A 21 -4.94 -8.22 6.64
N LYS A 22 -5.70 -8.40 7.73
CA LYS A 22 -5.23 -8.16 9.10
C LYS A 22 -4.12 -9.13 9.52
N GLU A 23 -4.27 -10.41 9.20
CA GLU A 23 -3.26 -11.45 9.47
C GLU A 23 -1.94 -11.17 8.75
N LEU A 24 -1.98 -10.49 7.60
CA LEU A 24 -0.79 -10.10 6.84
C LEU A 24 -0.09 -8.86 7.36
N GLN A 25 -0.74 -8.07 8.20
CA GLN A 25 -0.20 -6.81 8.67
C GLN A 25 1.20 -6.92 9.32
N PRO A 26 1.49 -7.93 10.18
CA PRO A 26 2.82 -8.06 10.77
C PRO A 26 3.93 -8.19 9.72
N ARG A 27 3.73 -9.03 8.70
CA ARG A 27 4.67 -9.17 7.58
C ARG A 27 4.83 -7.86 6.81
N MET A 28 3.73 -7.16 6.55
CA MET A 28 3.77 -5.88 5.84
C MET A 28 4.49 -4.79 6.64
N ILE A 29 4.46 -4.86 7.98
CA ILE A 29 5.25 -3.97 8.85
C ILE A 29 6.74 -4.26 8.72
N GLU A 30 7.14 -5.53 8.69
CA GLU A 30 8.55 -5.96 8.56
C GLU A 30 9.19 -5.46 7.26
N ILE A 31 8.44 -5.51 6.15
CA ILE A 31 8.92 -5.08 4.83
C ILE A 31 8.61 -3.61 4.51
N ALA A 32 8.01 -2.86 5.43
CA ALA A 32 7.52 -1.50 5.15
C ALA A 32 8.63 -0.52 4.79
N ASP A 33 9.84 -0.71 5.32
CA ASP A 33 10.96 0.19 5.03
C ASP A 33 11.54 -0.10 3.64
N ASP A 34 11.67 -1.37 3.25
CA ASP A 34 12.05 -1.79 1.90
C ASP A 34 11.02 -1.33 0.86
N PHE A 35 9.72 -1.48 1.16
CA PHE A 35 8.63 -0.94 0.35
C PHE A 35 8.84 0.56 0.07
N ILE A 36 9.18 1.35 1.09
CA ILE A 36 9.33 2.80 0.94
C ILE A 36 10.47 3.17 0.02
N ASP A 37 11.59 2.47 0.10
CA ASP A 37 12.73 2.77 -0.73
C ASP A 37 12.44 2.40 -2.19
N GLN A 38 11.90 1.21 -2.46
CA GLN A 38 11.52 0.81 -3.81
C GLN A 38 10.37 1.65 -4.40
N PHE A 39 9.39 2.03 -3.59
CA PHE A 39 8.31 2.94 -4.02
C PHE A 39 8.88 4.28 -4.46
N TYR A 40 9.88 4.80 -3.74
CA TYR A 40 10.53 6.06 -4.08
C TYR A 40 11.33 5.97 -5.37
N ASP A 41 12.05 4.88 -5.58
CA ASP A 41 12.77 4.62 -6.83
C ASP A 41 11.80 4.60 -8.03
N HIS A 42 10.65 3.93 -7.88
CA HIS A 42 9.60 3.88 -8.90
C HIS A 42 9.06 5.27 -9.26
N ILE A 43 8.66 6.06 -8.25
CA ILE A 43 8.07 7.39 -8.52
C ILE A 43 9.11 8.43 -8.95
N TRP A 44 10.40 8.26 -8.62
CA TRP A 44 11.46 9.14 -9.12
C TRP A 44 11.65 8.99 -10.63
N GLY A 45 11.43 7.78 -11.17
CA GLY A 45 11.48 7.50 -12.61
C GLY A 45 10.49 8.32 -13.45
N PHE A 46 9.50 8.98 -12.83
CA PHE A 46 8.50 9.76 -13.53
C PHE A 46 8.96 11.14 -14.01
N GLY A 47 10.15 11.61 -13.58
CA GLY A 47 10.79 12.87 -13.98
C GLY A 47 10.04 14.15 -13.55
N LYS A 48 8.75 14.24 -13.84
CA LYS A 48 7.84 15.34 -13.46
C LYS A 48 7.39 15.29 -12.00
N THR A 49 7.55 14.17 -11.30
CA THR A 49 7.23 14.06 -9.86
C THR A 49 8.15 14.89 -8.96
N ALA A 50 9.37 15.19 -9.44
CA ALA A 50 10.32 16.06 -8.74
C ALA A 50 9.73 17.43 -8.38
N GLN A 51 8.75 17.93 -9.16
CA GLN A 51 8.10 19.22 -8.88
C GLN A 51 7.21 19.20 -7.63
N PHE A 52 6.75 18.03 -7.18
CA PHE A 52 5.91 17.86 -5.99
C PHE A 52 6.74 17.58 -4.73
N LEU A 53 7.96 17.08 -4.87
CA LEU A 53 8.86 16.67 -3.79
C LEU A 53 10.05 17.63 -3.67
N LYS A 54 9.74 18.90 -3.39
CA LYS A 54 10.65 20.05 -3.58
C LYS A 54 11.83 20.13 -2.60
N ASN A 55 11.73 19.50 -1.42
CA ASN A 55 12.81 19.56 -0.42
C ASN A 55 12.85 18.30 0.46
N LYS A 56 13.96 18.12 1.18
CA LYS A 56 14.23 16.95 2.04
C LYS A 56 13.18 16.74 3.14
N GLU A 57 12.64 17.81 3.72
CA GLU A 57 11.62 17.70 4.77
C GLU A 57 10.26 17.23 4.24
N ILE A 58 9.84 17.75 3.08
CA ILE A 58 8.63 17.29 2.38
C ILE A 58 8.79 15.82 2.00
N ILE A 59 9.96 15.44 1.48
CA ILE A 59 10.28 14.06 1.13
C ILE A 59 10.19 13.14 2.36
N LYS A 60 10.82 13.52 3.47
CA LYS A 60 10.80 12.76 4.72
C LYS A 60 9.38 12.61 5.28
N HIS A 61 8.61 13.70 5.28
CA HIS A 61 7.22 13.66 5.72
C HIS A 61 6.36 12.76 4.82
N HIS A 62 6.54 12.85 3.50
CA HIS A 62 5.83 12.02 2.54
C HIS A 62 6.19 10.54 2.68
N LYS A 63 7.49 10.19 2.86
CA LYS A 63 7.92 8.82 3.17
C LYS A 63 7.17 8.26 4.37
N MET A 64 7.10 9.01 5.47
CA MET A 64 6.35 8.60 6.65
C MET A 64 4.85 8.40 6.36
N LYS A 65 4.23 9.31 5.60
CA LYS A 65 2.81 9.20 5.24
C LYS A 65 2.52 7.99 4.35
N ILE A 66 3.36 7.72 3.36
CA ILE A 66 3.23 6.53 2.49
C ILE A 66 3.44 5.25 3.31
N ARG A 67 4.37 5.24 4.28
CA ARG A 67 4.61 4.09 5.15
C ARG A 67 3.39 3.76 5.99
N VAL A 68 2.81 4.79 6.62
CA VAL A 68 1.57 4.65 7.40
C VAL A 68 0.42 4.21 6.49
N TRP A 69 0.27 4.82 5.32
CA TRP A 69 -0.76 4.45 4.36
C TRP A 69 -0.64 2.98 3.94
N PHE A 70 0.57 2.52 3.60
CA PHE A 70 0.85 1.14 3.20
C PHE A 70 0.43 0.13 4.28
N ILE A 71 0.90 0.30 5.52
CA ILE A 71 0.54 -0.58 6.64
C ILE A 71 -0.97 -0.52 6.92
N HIS A 72 -1.59 0.65 6.75
CA HIS A 72 -3.01 0.85 7.00
C HIS A 72 -3.91 0.13 5.98
N LEU A 73 -3.40 -0.23 4.80
CA LEU A 73 -4.12 -1.11 3.85
C LEU A 73 -4.46 -2.47 4.47
N PHE A 74 -3.68 -2.91 5.46
CA PHE A 74 -3.76 -4.21 6.13
C PHE A 74 -4.36 -4.10 7.55
N CYS A 75 -5.14 -3.06 7.85
CA CYS A 75 -5.61 -2.82 9.23
C CYS A 75 -6.76 -3.72 9.69
N GLY A 76 -7.40 -4.47 8.80
CA GLY A 76 -8.56 -5.32 9.14
C GLY A 76 -9.86 -4.56 9.42
N LYS A 77 -9.86 -3.22 9.42
CA LYS A 77 -11.03 -2.40 9.70
C LYS A 77 -11.32 -1.42 8.57
N TYR A 78 -12.31 -1.76 7.75
CA TYR A 78 -12.68 -1.03 6.54
C TYR A 78 -14.08 -0.39 6.70
N ASP A 79 -14.17 0.55 7.63
CA ASP A 79 -15.40 1.26 7.98
C ASP A 79 -15.44 2.66 7.33
N LEU A 80 -16.49 3.43 7.65
CA LEU A 80 -16.64 4.80 7.17
C LEU A 80 -15.39 5.66 7.41
N GLN A 81 -14.71 5.52 8.55
CA GLN A 81 -13.53 6.30 8.89
C GLN A 81 -12.35 5.95 7.97
N TYR A 82 -12.15 4.68 7.66
CA TYR A 82 -11.16 4.22 6.68
C TYR A 82 -11.41 4.84 5.30
N PHE A 83 -12.65 4.80 4.81
CA PHE A 83 -12.99 5.36 3.51
C PHE A 83 -12.86 6.89 3.49
N MET A 84 -13.28 7.59 4.55
CA MET A 84 -13.07 9.04 4.68
C MET A 84 -11.58 9.41 4.64
N TYR A 85 -10.73 8.62 5.25
CA TYR A 85 -9.28 8.78 5.16
C TYR A 85 -8.78 8.63 3.71
N LEU A 86 -9.18 7.58 2.99
CA LEU A 86 -8.80 7.40 1.58
C LEU A 86 -9.30 8.52 0.67
N TYR A 87 -10.53 8.99 0.88
CA TYR A 87 -11.06 10.14 0.14
C TYR A 87 -10.20 11.39 0.34
N LYS A 88 -9.81 11.68 1.58
CA LYS A 88 -8.94 12.83 1.88
C LYS A 88 -7.58 12.70 1.19
N VAL A 89 -7.01 11.49 1.15
CA VAL A 89 -5.77 11.22 0.39
C VAL A 89 -5.98 11.49 -1.10
N GLY A 90 -7.06 11.00 -1.70
CA GLY A 90 -7.40 11.25 -3.10
C GLY A 90 -7.58 12.75 -3.41
N GLU A 91 -8.32 13.47 -2.58
CA GLU A 91 -8.52 14.91 -2.71
C GLU A 91 -7.20 15.69 -2.70
N ILE A 92 -6.22 15.29 -1.87
CA ILE A 92 -4.91 15.94 -1.83
C ILE A 92 -4.19 15.80 -3.18
N HIS A 93 -4.21 14.62 -3.80
CA HIS A 93 -3.60 14.39 -5.10
C HIS A 93 -4.27 15.21 -6.22
N VAL A 94 -5.60 15.35 -6.17
CA VAL A 94 -6.34 16.22 -7.10
C VAL A 94 -5.97 17.69 -6.88
N LYS A 95 -5.91 18.16 -5.62
CA LYS A 95 -5.59 19.56 -5.28
C LYS A 95 -4.21 19.98 -5.74
N ILE A 96 -3.22 19.09 -5.70
CA ILE A 96 -1.88 19.38 -6.23
C ILE A 96 -1.80 19.23 -7.76
N GLY A 97 -2.87 18.80 -8.43
CA GLY A 97 -2.90 18.58 -9.86
C GLY A 97 -2.04 17.40 -10.31
N LEU A 98 -1.88 16.37 -9.47
CA LEU A 98 -1.14 15.17 -9.86
C LEU A 98 -1.93 14.42 -10.94
N PRO A 99 -1.36 14.20 -12.14
CA PRO A 99 -2.02 13.41 -13.16
C PRO A 99 -2.39 11.99 -12.67
N THR A 100 -3.62 11.56 -12.95
CA THR A 100 -4.18 10.28 -12.51
C THR A 100 -3.33 9.07 -12.90
N HIS A 101 -2.62 9.13 -14.03
CA HIS A 101 -1.78 8.02 -14.48
C HIS A 101 -0.64 7.70 -13.49
N TYR A 102 -0.11 8.69 -12.78
CA TYR A 102 0.92 8.47 -11.75
C TYR A 102 0.35 7.74 -10.54
N VAL A 103 -0.87 8.07 -10.14
CA VAL A 103 -1.57 7.36 -9.05
C VAL A 103 -1.82 5.90 -9.44
N ASN A 104 -2.30 5.65 -10.66
CA ASN A 104 -2.52 4.29 -11.16
C ASN A 104 -1.22 3.49 -11.28
N SER A 105 -0.12 4.13 -11.72
CA SER A 105 1.19 3.50 -11.78
C SER A 105 1.72 3.16 -10.38
N ALA A 106 1.54 4.05 -9.40
CA ALA A 106 1.90 3.80 -8.00
C ALA A 106 1.12 2.61 -7.41
N PHE A 107 -0.20 2.53 -7.64
CA PHE A 107 -1.00 1.37 -7.22
C PHE A 107 -0.56 0.06 -7.90
N SER A 108 -0.16 0.12 -9.16
CA SER A 108 0.36 -1.06 -9.88
C SER A 108 1.67 -1.56 -9.25
N PHE A 109 2.56 -0.63 -8.90
CA PHE A 109 3.78 -0.95 -8.16
C PHE A 109 3.46 -1.59 -6.79
N VAL A 110 2.57 -0.98 -5.98
CA VAL A 110 2.21 -1.53 -4.66
C VAL A 110 1.65 -2.95 -4.78
N ARG A 111 0.79 -3.20 -5.77
CA ARG A 111 0.24 -4.53 -6.03
C ARG A 111 1.34 -5.56 -6.32
N ASN A 112 2.28 -5.24 -7.21
CA ASN A 112 3.37 -6.13 -7.56
C ASN A 112 4.29 -6.38 -6.37
N PHE A 113 4.66 -5.33 -5.63
CA PHE A 113 5.48 -5.46 -4.43
C PHE A 113 4.85 -6.42 -3.40
N VAL A 114 3.55 -6.26 -3.11
CA VAL A 114 2.83 -7.13 -2.17
C VAL A 114 2.79 -8.57 -2.66
N LEU A 115 2.52 -8.77 -3.96
CA LEU A 115 2.52 -10.11 -4.56
C LEU A 115 3.91 -10.74 -4.48
N GLU A 116 4.97 -10.07 -4.91
CA GLU A 116 6.34 -10.63 -4.86
C GLU A 116 6.78 -10.94 -3.42
N SER A 117 6.43 -10.06 -2.48
CA SER A 117 6.70 -10.25 -1.05
C SER A 117 5.99 -11.48 -0.49
N TRP A 118 4.87 -11.90 -1.07
CA TRP A 118 4.19 -13.15 -0.70
C TRP A 118 4.96 -14.37 -1.17
N TRP A 119 5.43 -14.37 -2.41
CA TRP A 119 6.08 -15.52 -3.03
C TRP A 119 7.38 -15.86 -2.31
N VAL A 120 8.18 -14.85 -1.93
CA VAL A 120 9.41 -15.06 -1.14
C VAL A 120 9.09 -15.73 0.21
N GLY A 121 8.00 -15.32 0.85
CA GLY A 121 7.54 -15.90 2.12
C GLY A 121 7.12 -17.35 2.03
N PHE A 122 6.46 -17.71 0.93
CA PHE A 122 6.03 -19.08 0.69
C PHE A 122 7.24 -20.01 0.46
N TYR A 123 8.25 -19.57 -0.31
CA TYR A 123 9.48 -20.35 -0.52
C TYR A 123 10.32 -20.52 0.75
N GLU A 124 10.41 -19.49 1.61
CA GLU A 124 11.07 -19.62 2.92
C GLU A 124 10.33 -20.60 3.84
N TYR A 125 9.00 -20.60 3.81
CA TYR A 125 8.18 -21.53 4.61
C TYR A 125 8.34 -22.98 4.14
N GLU A 126 8.33 -23.24 2.83
CA GLU A 126 8.59 -24.59 2.29
C GLU A 126 10.05 -25.04 2.48
N GLY A 127 11.01 -24.12 2.38
CA GLY A 127 12.43 -24.38 2.63
C GLY A 127 12.73 -24.77 4.09
N LEU A 128 12.05 -24.14 5.05
CA LEU A 128 12.12 -24.51 6.47
C LEU A 128 11.40 -25.84 6.76
N GLY A 129 10.33 -26.17 6.03
CA GLY A 129 9.63 -27.46 6.12
C GLY A 129 10.50 -28.67 5.74
N ASN A 130 11.55 -28.46 4.94
CA ASN A 130 12.49 -29.52 4.53
C ASN A 130 13.69 -29.69 5.49
N CYS A 131 14.00 -28.71 6.34
CA CYS A 131 15.03 -28.85 7.38
C CYS A 131 14.52 -29.59 8.64
N ALA A 132 13.21 -29.73 8.82
CA ALA A 132 12.62 -30.45 9.95
C ALA A 132 12.40 -31.96 9.68
N LYS A 133 12.87 -32.49 8.54
CA LYS A 133 12.73 -33.91 8.15
C LYS A 133 14.07 -34.61 7.80
N ALA A 134 15.19 -34.13 8.35
CA ALA A 134 16.49 -34.80 8.23
C ALA A 134 16.99 -35.27 9.60
#